data_AF-A0A6C0HQ40-F1
#
_entry.id   AF-A0A6C0HQ40-F1
#
_cell.length_a   1.000
_cell.length_b   1.000
_cell.length_c   1.000
_cell.angle_alpha   90.00
_cell.angle_beta   90.00
_cell.angle_gamma   90.00
#
_symmetry.space_group_name_H-M   'P 1'
#
loop_
_entity.id
_entity.type
_entity.pdbx_description
1 polymer ?
#
loop_
_entity_poly.entity_id
_entity_poly.type
_entity_poly.pdbx_seq_one_letter_code
_entity_poly.pdbx_strand_id
1 'polypeptide(L)'
;MSVNKDTLTTNIRAWIALDKEMNTLQKELKDRRKRKAELSRILIEIMRKNEIDCVDINDGKLVCSKHNTKSTLNKKKLVDVLGKYFANKVNVPTEEIAQFILDSRDVKTKDELRLKTVKKV
;
A
#
# COMPACT_ATOMS: atom_id res chain seq x y z
N MET A 1 3.61 43.36 30.71
CA MET A 1 4.59 42.80 29.76
C MET A 1 3.87 42.55 28.45
N SER A 2 3.85 43.57 27.58
CA SER A 2 3.13 43.52 26.29
C SER A 2 3.90 42.59 25.35
N VAL A 3 3.28 41.50 24.88
CA VAL A 3 3.85 40.71 23.80
C VAL A 3 4.01 41.64 22.59
N ASN A 4 5.26 41.96 22.25
CA ASN A 4 5.58 42.90 21.17
C ASN A 4 4.89 42.44 19.88
N LYS A 5 3.99 43.28 19.35
CA LYS A 5 3.25 43.04 18.09
C LYS A 5 4.18 42.66 16.93
N ASP A 6 5.42 43.14 16.96
CA ASP A 6 6.46 42.83 15.98
C ASP A 6 6.96 41.38 16.06
N THR A 7 7.12 40.86 17.29
CA THR A 7 7.49 39.46 17.53
C THR A 7 6.36 38.53 17.07
N LEU A 8 5.10 38.88 17.36
CA LEU A 8 3.95 38.12 16.90
C LEU A 8 3.88 38.09 15.36
N THR A 9 4.02 39.26 14.73
CA THR A 9 3.93 39.38 13.27
C THR A 9 5.07 38.63 12.56
N THR A 10 6.28 38.66 13.13
CA THR A 10 7.44 37.91 12.59
C THR A 10 7.20 36.41 12.64
N ASN A 11 6.70 35.90 13.77
CA ASN A 11 6.40 34.47 13.93
C ASN A 11 5.27 34.02 12.99
N ILE A 12 4.21 34.82 12.81
CA ILE A 12 3.12 34.51 11.87
C ILE A 12 3.65 34.40 10.43
N ARG A 13 4.52 35.34 10.01
CA ARG A 13 5.12 35.28 8.66
C ARG A 13 6.00 34.05 8.48
N ALA A 14 6.83 33.72 9.47
CA ALA A 14 7.66 32.52 9.44
C ALA A 14 6.81 31.24 9.37
N TRP A 15 5.74 31.18 10.16
CA TRP A 15 4.80 30.05 10.16
C TRP A 15 4.12 29.86 8.79
N ILE A 16 3.64 30.95 8.17
CA ILE A 16 3.04 30.90 6.82
C ILE A 16 4.07 30.48 5.77
N ALA A 17 5.33 30.93 5.89
CA ALA A 17 6.40 30.54 4.98
C ALA A 17 6.69 29.04 5.06
N LEU A 18 6.80 28.50 6.29
CA LEU A 18 6.97 27.07 6.52
C LEU A 18 5.80 26.25 6.00
N ASP A 19 4.56 26.70 6.20
CA ASP A 19 3.37 26.01 5.67
C ASP A 19 3.39 25.92 4.14
N LYS A 20 3.77 27.02 3.46
CA LYS A 20 3.93 27.03 2.00
C LYS A 20 5.04 26.09 1.51
N GLU A 21 6.17 26.07 2.21
CA GLU A 21 7.27 25.16 1.89
C GLU A 21 6.85 23.70 2.07
N MET A 22 6.20 23.36 3.19
CA MET A 22 5.67 22.03 3.44
C MET A 22 4.70 21.59 2.35
N ASN A 23 3.76 22.45 1.96
CA ASN A 23 2.81 22.16 0.89
C ASN A 23 3.50 21.90 -0.45
N THR A 24 4.56 22.66 -0.75
CA THR A 24 5.37 22.49 -1.97
C THR A 24 6.10 21.15 -1.95
N LEU A 25 6.81 20.84 -0.85
CA LEU A 25 7.54 19.58 -0.68
C LEU A 25 6.61 18.36 -0.72
N GLN A 26 5.40 18.46 -0.15
CA GLN A 26 4.40 17.40 -0.23
C GLN A 26 3.93 17.13 -1.66
N LYS A 27 3.70 18.20 -2.44
CA LYS A 27 3.33 18.07 -3.86
C LYS A 27 4.46 17.42 -4.66
N GLU A 28 5.68 17.89 -4.45
CA GLU A 28 6.89 17.34 -5.04
C GLU A 28 7.13 15.86 -4.70
N LEU A 29 6.88 15.47 -3.45
CA LEU A 29 6.95 14.09 -2.99
C LEU A 29 5.88 13.23 -3.65
N LYS A 30 4.65 13.73 -3.78
CA LYS A 30 3.55 13.06 -4.46
C LYS A 30 3.89 12.80 -5.93
N ASP A 31 4.43 13.79 -6.62
CA ASP A 31 4.84 13.66 -8.03
C ASP A 31 5.97 12.66 -8.21
N ARG A 32 6.99 12.69 -7.33
CA ARG A 32 8.09 11.69 -7.33
C ARG A 32 7.58 10.28 -7.05
N ARG A 33 6.64 10.10 -6.13
CA ARG A 33 5.98 8.81 -5.88
C ARG A 33 5.23 8.31 -7.12
N LYS A 34 4.51 9.19 -7.82
CA LYS A 34 3.80 8.83 -9.06
C LYS A 34 4.78 8.40 -10.16
N ARG A 35 5.85 9.18 -10.40
CA ARG A 35 6.89 8.84 -11.37
C ARG A 35 7.59 7.53 -11.03
N LYS A 36 7.92 7.30 -9.75
CA LYS A 36 8.52 6.04 -9.28
C LYS A 36 7.59 4.85 -9.53
N ALA A 37 6.28 5.00 -9.29
CA ALA A 37 5.30 3.95 -9.55
C ALA A 37 5.22 3.62 -11.05
N GLU A 38 5.23 4.63 -11.91
CA GLU A 38 5.22 4.42 -13.36
C GLU A 38 6.49 3.71 -13.85
N LEU A 39 7.66 4.15 -13.40
CA LEU A 39 8.93 3.48 -13.70
C LEU A 39 8.94 2.03 -13.19
N SER A 40 8.37 1.78 -12.00
CA SER A 40 8.27 0.42 -11.46
C SER A 40 7.40 -0.48 -12.34
N ARG A 41 6.29 0.05 -12.88
CA ARG A 41 5.41 -0.67 -13.81
C ARG A 41 6.14 -1.04 -15.09
N ILE A 42 6.86 -0.08 -15.68
CA ILE A 42 7.67 -0.29 -16.89
C ILE A 42 8.77 -1.35 -16.63
N LEU A 43 9.47 -1.24 -15.50
CA LEU A 43 10.54 -2.18 -15.14
C LEU A 43 10.00 -3.60 -14.92
N ILE A 44 8.87 -3.76 -14.22
CA ILE A 44 8.22 -5.07 -14.05
C ILE A 44 7.85 -5.67 -15.41
N GLU A 45 7.33 -4.87 -16.34
CA GLU A 45 6.99 -5.34 -17.68
C GLU A 45 8.21 -5.81 -18.47
N ILE A 46 9.30 -5.03 -18.44
CA ILE A 46 10.57 -5.38 -19.08
C ILE A 46 11.17 -6.64 -18.43
N MET A 47 11.22 -6.70 -17.10
CA MET A 47 11.75 -7.84 -16.35
C MET A 47 10.95 -9.11 -16.66
N ARG A 48 9.62 -9.02 -16.74
CA ARG A 48 8.76 -10.15 -17.11
C ARG A 48 8.97 -10.60 -18.55
N LYS A 49 9.08 -9.67 -19.50
CA LYS A 49 9.29 -9.99 -20.93
C LYS A 49 10.63 -10.71 -21.18
N ASN A 50 11.64 -10.37 -20.38
CA ASN A 50 12.99 -10.93 -20.53
C ASN A 50 13.30 -12.04 -19.50
N GLU A 51 12.30 -12.47 -18.71
CA GLU A 51 12.45 -13.51 -17.67
C GLU A 51 13.56 -13.20 -16.65
N ILE A 52 13.73 -11.91 -16.33
CA ILE A 52 14.74 -11.42 -15.38
C ILE A 52 14.11 -11.32 -13.99
N ASP A 53 14.39 -12.28 -13.12
CA ASP A 53 13.87 -12.28 -11.75
C ASP A 53 14.60 -11.30 -10.82
N CYS A 54 15.88 -11.03 -11.06
CA CYS A 54 16.69 -10.13 -10.24
C CYS A 54 17.74 -9.37 -11.06
N VAL A 55 18.01 -8.12 -10.69
CA VAL A 55 19.10 -7.29 -11.26
C VAL A 55 19.96 -6.76 -10.12
N ASP A 56 21.27 -6.99 -10.19
CA ASP A 56 22.22 -6.39 -9.27
C ASP A 56 22.53 -4.94 -9.71
N ILE A 57 22.47 -4.01 -8.75
CA ILE A 57 22.77 -2.60 -8.94
C ILE A 57 23.79 -2.14 -7.89
N ASN A 58 24.44 -1.01 -8.13
CA ASN A 58 25.51 -0.50 -7.25
C ASN A 58 25.08 -0.36 -5.77
N ASP A 59 23.80 -0.07 -5.49
CA ASP A 59 23.25 0.10 -4.13
C ASP A 59 22.38 -1.08 -3.64
N GLY A 60 22.49 -2.26 -4.27
CA GLY A 60 21.83 -3.49 -3.81
C GLY A 60 21.23 -4.32 -4.94
N LYS A 61 20.16 -5.06 -4.66
CA LYS A 61 19.50 -5.90 -5.66
C LYS A 61 18.07 -5.43 -5.90
N LEU A 62 17.71 -5.29 -7.17
CA LEU A 62 16.34 -5.09 -7.61
C LEU A 62 15.70 -6.46 -7.83
N VAL A 63 14.66 -6.77 -7.08
CA VAL A 63 13.96 -8.05 -7.17
C VAL A 63 12.50 -7.79 -7.56
N CYS A 64 12.04 -8.46 -8.62
CA CYS A 64 10.63 -8.46 -8.98
C CYS A 64 9.95 -9.61 -8.22
N SER A 65 9.08 -9.28 -7.27
CA SER A 65 8.34 -10.29 -6.49
C SER A 65 6.88 -10.30 -6.89
N LYS A 66 6.38 -11.48 -7.27
CA LYS A 66 4.94 -11.70 -7.50
C LYS A 66 4.27 -11.95 -6.15
N HIS A 67 3.35 -11.08 -5.76
CA HIS A 67 2.53 -11.31 -4.57
C HIS A 67 1.12 -11.72 -4.98
N ASN A 68 0.74 -12.93 -4.60
CA ASN A 68 -0.63 -13.42 -4.69
C ASN A 68 -1.30 -13.18 -3.33
N THR A 69 -2.23 -12.22 -3.26
CA THR A 69 -3.04 -12.00 -2.07
C THR A 69 -4.48 -12.38 -2.35
N LYS A 70 -4.99 -13.34 -1.57
CA LYS A 70 -6.43 -13.64 -1.53
C LYS A 70 -7.15 -12.45 -0.89
N SER A 71 -8.22 -11.98 -1.53
CA SER A 71 -9.06 -10.88 -1.05
C SER A 71 -9.44 -11.08 0.43
N THR A 72 -9.19 -10.10 1.30
CA THR A 72 -9.35 -10.26 2.76
C THR A 72 -10.84 -10.42 3.13
N LEU A 73 -11.19 -11.61 3.64
CA LEU A 73 -12.49 -11.92 4.24
C LEU A 73 -12.24 -12.82 5.45
N ASN A 74 -12.78 -12.45 6.60
CA ASN A 74 -12.55 -13.16 7.86
C ASN A 74 -13.57 -14.29 8.02
N LYS A 75 -13.09 -15.55 7.96
CA LYS A 75 -13.91 -16.77 8.07
C LYS A 75 -14.83 -16.74 9.29
N LYS A 76 -14.33 -16.32 10.46
CA LYS A 76 -15.11 -16.30 11.71
C LYS A 76 -16.30 -15.35 11.60
N LYS A 77 -16.07 -14.13 11.10
CA LYS A 77 -17.17 -13.16 10.91
C LYS A 77 -18.18 -13.62 9.87
N LEU A 78 -17.72 -14.28 8.80
CA LEU A 78 -18.60 -14.78 7.75
C LEU A 78 -19.53 -15.88 8.26
N VAL A 79 -19.00 -16.88 8.98
CA VAL A 79 -19.79 -17.95 9.60
C VAL A 79 -20.78 -17.37 10.61
N ASP A 80 -20.37 -16.39 11.41
CA ASP A 80 -21.22 -15.77 12.43
C ASP A 80 -22.39 -14.98 11.82
N VAL A 81 -22.17 -14.29 10.69
CA VAL A 81 -23.24 -13.60 9.94
C VAL A 81 -24.17 -14.59 9.25
N LEU A 82 -23.62 -15.64 8.63
CA LEU A 82 -24.42 -16.69 7.99
C LEU A 82 -25.27 -17.43 9.02
N GLY A 83 -24.71 -17.74 10.19
CA GLY A 83 -25.44 -18.35 11.30
C GLY A 83 -26.61 -17.49 11.78
N LYS A 84 -26.42 -16.17 11.88
CA LYS A 84 -27.50 -15.22 12.24
C LYS A 84 -28.56 -15.10 11.16
N TYR A 85 -28.16 -15.07 9.88
CA TYR A 85 -29.08 -14.94 8.76
C TYR A 85 -29.93 -16.20 8.55
N PHE A 86 -29.33 -17.37 8.73
CA PHE A 86 -29.99 -18.67 8.59
C PHE A 86 -30.55 -19.24 9.89
N ALA A 87 -30.55 -18.48 10.99
CA ALA A 87 -31.03 -18.94 12.31
C ALA A 87 -32.45 -19.51 12.30
N ASN A 88 -33.30 -19.06 11.37
CA ASN A 88 -34.69 -19.52 11.23
C ASN A 88 -34.88 -20.64 10.20
N LYS A 89 -33.80 -21.14 9.58
CA LYS A 89 -33.83 -22.23 8.61
C LYS A 89 -33.12 -23.44 9.17
N VAL A 90 -33.82 -24.57 9.27
CA VAL A 90 -33.25 -25.83 9.74
C VAL A 90 -32.27 -26.37 8.69
N ASN A 91 -31.10 -26.79 9.17
CA ASN A 91 -30.11 -27.57 8.41
C ASN A 91 -29.39 -26.85 7.25
N VAL A 92 -29.03 -25.57 7.41
CA VAL A 92 -28.16 -24.86 6.45
C VAL A 92 -26.69 -25.04 6.86
N PRO A 93 -25.83 -25.65 6.02
CA PRO A 93 -24.41 -25.86 6.33
C PRO A 93 -23.62 -24.55 6.13
N THR A 94 -23.73 -23.64 7.09
CA THR A 94 -23.11 -22.30 7.05
C THR A 94 -21.59 -22.34 6.97
N GLU A 95 -20.95 -23.36 7.53
CA GLU A 95 -19.50 -23.57 7.44
C GLU A 95 -19.04 -23.97 6.03
N GLU A 96 -19.79 -24.85 5.35
CA GLU A 96 -19.48 -25.26 3.97
C GLU A 96 -19.68 -24.11 2.99
N ILE A 97 -20.76 -23.34 3.17
CA ILE A 97 -21.02 -22.13 2.39
C ILE A 97 -19.91 -21.11 2.62
N ALA A 98 -19.51 -20.88 3.87
CA ALA A 98 -18.41 -19.98 4.19
C ALA A 98 -17.10 -20.45 3.56
N GLN A 99 -16.82 -21.75 3.59
CA GLN A 99 -15.61 -22.33 2.99
C GLN A 99 -15.62 -22.18 1.47
N PHE A 100 -16.74 -22.51 0.81
CA PHE A 100 -16.90 -22.35 -0.63
C PHE A 100 -16.75 -20.88 -1.09
N ILE A 101 -17.33 -19.93 -0.35
CA ILE A 101 -17.15 -18.49 -0.60
C ILE A 101 -15.69 -18.09 -0.46
N LEU A 102 -14.97 -18.62 0.54
CA LEU A 102 -13.56 -18.28 0.78
C LEU A 102 -12.62 -18.87 -0.28
N ASP A 103 -12.96 -20.03 -0.82
CA ASP A 103 -12.18 -20.76 -1.83
C ASP A 103 -12.44 -20.25 -3.25
N SER A 104 -13.67 -19.82 -3.54
CA SER A 104 -14.03 -19.16 -4.81
C SER A 104 -13.56 -17.70 -4.92
N ARG A 105 -12.88 -17.14 -3.91
CA ARG A 105 -12.38 -15.75 -3.97
C ARG A 105 -11.31 -15.59 -5.03
N ASP A 106 -11.51 -14.58 -5.87
CA ASP A 106 -10.51 -14.11 -6.81
C ASP A 106 -9.18 -13.79 -6.11
N VAL A 107 -8.12 -14.40 -6.64
CA VAL A 107 -6.74 -14.11 -6.26
C VAL A 107 -6.31 -12.88 -7.05
N LYS A 108 -6.04 -11.78 -6.36
CA LYS A 108 -5.44 -10.61 -6.99
C LYS A 108 -3.94 -10.80 -7.00
N THR A 109 -3.39 -11.04 -8.18
CA THR A 109 -1.94 -11.02 -8.41
C THR A 109 -1.51 -9.57 -8.56
N LYS A 110 -0.61 -9.11 -7.68
CA LYS A 110 0.02 -7.80 -7.81
C LYS A 110 1.54 -7.99 -7.84
N ASP A 111 2.13 -7.54 -8.93
CA ASP A 111 3.59 -7.50 -9.06
C ASP A 111 4.11 -6.24 -8.38
N GLU A 112 5.10 -6.39 -7.50
CA GLU A 112 5.72 -5.29 -6.78
C GLU A 112 7.24 -5.31 -6.97
N LEU A 113 7.78 -4.15 -7.34
CA LEU A 113 9.22 -3.95 -7.48
C LEU A 113 9.78 -3.50 -6.13
N ARG A 114 10.71 -4.28 -5.56
CA ARG A 114 11.34 -3.97 -4.27
C ARG A 114 12.84 -3.77 -4.46
N LEU A 115 13.34 -2.67 -3.90
CA LEU A 115 14.77 -2.45 -3.73
C LEU A 115 15.20 -3.07 -2.40
N LYS A 116 16.07 -4.07 -2.44
CA LYS A 116 16.67 -4.65 -1.24
C LYS A 116 18.06 -4.04 -1.07
N THR A 117 18.20 -3.13 -0.11
CA THR A 117 19.50 -2.58 0.26
C THR A 117 20.31 -3.62 1.02
N VAL A 118 21.58 -3.75 0.69
CA VAL A 118 22.53 -4.52 1.50
C VAL A 118 22.95 -3.60 2.64
N LYS A 119 22.67 -3.97 3.89
CA LYS A 119 23.25 -3.27 5.04
C LYS A 119 24.76 -3.31 4.87
N LYS A 120 25.42 -2.15 4.70
CA LYS A 120 26.86 -2.06 4.96
C LYS A 120 27.03 -2.33 6.45
N VAL A 121 27.54 -3.52 6.76
CA VAL A 121 28.09 -3.88 8.07
C VAL A 121 29.34 -3.03 8.29
#